data_AF-A0A9N7NHL1-F1
#
_entry.id   AF-A0A9N7NHL1-F1
#
_cell.length_a   1.000
_cell.length_b   1.000
_cell.length_c   1.000
_cell.angle_alpha   90.00
_cell.angle_beta   90.00
_cell.angle_gamma   90.00
#
_symmetry.space_group_name_H-M   'P 1'
#
loop_
_entity.id
_entity.type
_entity.pdbx_description
1 polymer ?
#
loop_
_entity_poly.entity_id
_entity_poly.type
_entity_poly.pdbx_seq_one_letter_code
_entity_poly.pdbx_strand_id
1 'polypeptide(L)'
;MVGRWRCAWPFGFDLDSNDTQTYERPPPFFHNFVLENGNQPEYFHSYLVQSSRSQLTQCYPSLSPFTTVVFFYLIFAADIAISTINNANLNAKPVISKYNDLNVTLDFPSNNLKIYLIRGSPFVTCKIRRKVSLSISTNHTIRVPNTDLTKYTIKLNNSKTWLLYASPPAKLTLDKNSISSSTDSSYPVSGKALFNEPFGIDYRWKKQGSGDLQILAHALYRRLVLDNLKYNSVDGELFLIICDYWAMKTEPVPVAWDSIEGINKQYDITSNNRKIILHHIK
;
A
#
# COMPACT_ATOMS: atom_id res chain seq x y z
N MET A 1 26.75 -14.21 -35.78
CA MET A 1 25.47 -14.54 -35.08
C MET A 1 25.36 -13.60 -33.90
N VAL A 2 24.25 -12.89 -33.70
CA VAL A 2 24.07 -12.01 -32.53
C VAL A 2 23.24 -12.75 -31.48
N GLY A 3 23.83 -12.99 -30.31
CA GLY A 3 23.17 -13.71 -29.21
C GLY A 3 22.02 -12.92 -28.61
N ARG A 4 20.78 -13.33 -28.89
CA ARG A 4 19.58 -12.68 -28.35
C ARG A 4 19.30 -13.23 -26.95
N TRP A 5 19.93 -12.64 -25.94
CA TRP A 5 19.67 -12.93 -24.52
C TRP A 5 18.16 -12.80 -24.23
N ARG A 6 17.55 -13.88 -23.77
CA ARG A 6 16.17 -13.91 -23.26
C ARG A 6 16.21 -14.19 -21.77
N CYS A 7 15.91 -13.19 -20.96
CA CYS A 7 15.68 -13.36 -19.52
C CYS A 7 14.28 -13.96 -19.31
N ALA A 8 14.12 -15.25 -19.57
CA ALA A 8 12.85 -15.94 -19.41
C ALA A 8 12.53 -16.17 -17.92
N TRP A 9 11.78 -15.24 -17.31
CA TRP A 9 11.17 -15.45 -16.00
C TRP A 9 10.07 -16.53 -16.13
N PRO A 10 10.12 -17.64 -15.34
CA PRO A 10 9.20 -18.77 -15.51
C PRO A 10 7.78 -18.54 -14.98
N PHE A 11 7.49 -17.35 -14.45
CA PHE A 11 6.19 -16.98 -13.89
C PHE A 11 5.65 -15.71 -14.55
N GLY A 12 5.37 -15.81 -15.85
CA GLY A 12 4.45 -14.88 -16.50
C GLY A 12 3.08 -15.00 -15.85
N PHE A 13 2.55 -13.89 -15.32
CA PHE A 13 1.13 -13.80 -15.04
C PHE A 13 0.42 -13.62 -16.39
N ASP A 14 -0.28 -14.65 -16.87
CA ASP A 14 -1.18 -14.49 -18.01
C ASP A 14 -2.36 -13.60 -17.59
N LEU A 15 -2.31 -12.35 -18.04
CA LEU A 15 -3.27 -11.28 -17.74
C LEU A 15 -4.20 -11.09 -18.94
N ASP A 16 -5.39 -11.68 -18.85
CA ASP A 16 -6.46 -11.66 -19.87
C ASP A 16 -6.08 -12.27 -21.24
N SER A 17 -6.81 -13.30 -21.67
CA SER A 17 -6.47 -14.16 -22.82
C SER A 17 -6.70 -13.53 -24.21
N ASN A 18 -6.51 -12.22 -24.34
CA ASN A 18 -6.66 -11.44 -25.57
C ASN A 18 -5.54 -10.39 -25.79
N ASP A 19 -4.67 -10.12 -24.81
CA ASP A 19 -3.59 -9.13 -24.95
C ASP A 19 -2.25 -9.80 -25.31
N THR A 20 -2.00 -10.02 -26.60
CA THR A 20 -0.82 -10.75 -27.10
C THR A 20 0.48 -9.92 -27.10
N GLN A 21 0.61 -8.93 -26.19
CA GLN A 21 1.80 -8.11 -26.05
C GLN A 21 2.49 -8.35 -24.71
N THR A 22 3.46 -9.27 -24.72
CA THR A 22 4.34 -9.56 -23.57
C THR A 22 5.33 -8.43 -23.32
N TYR A 23 4.84 -7.29 -22.86
CA TYR A 23 5.65 -6.31 -22.13
C TYR A 23 5.98 -6.88 -20.76
N GLU A 24 7.25 -6.81 -20.35
CA GLU A 24 7.69 -7.13 -19.00
C GLU A 24 7.13 -6.10 -18.02
N ARG A 25 5.88 -6.29 -17.57
CA ARG A 25 5.32 -5.48 -16.48
C ARG A 25 6.17 -5.72 -15.22
N PRO A 26 6.58 -4.67 -14.48
CA PRO A 26 7.25 -4.87 -13.21
C PRO A 26 6.35 -5.67 -12.25
N PRO A 27 6.92 -6.48 -11.34
CA PRO A 27 6.13 -7.27 -10.40
C PRO A 27 5.20 -6.36 -9.59
N PRO A 28 3.94 -6.77 -9.34
CA PRO A 28 2.98 -5.93 -8.64
C PRO A 28 3.44 -5.65 -7.20
N PHE A 29 3.04 -4.51 -6.64
CA PHE A 29 3.36 -4.11 -5.26
C PHE A 29 2.74 -5.00 -4.15
N PHE A 30 2.14 -6.14 -4.54
CA PHE A 30 1.56 -7.17 -3.68
C PHE A 30 2.11 -8.58 -4.00
N HIS A 31 3.25 -8.67 -4.68
CA HIS A 31 3.86 -9.91 -5.16
C HIS A 31 4.10 -10.92 -4.02
N ASN A 32 4.37 -10.45 -2.80
CA ASN A 32 4.60 -11.29 -1.62
C ASN A 32 3.37 -12.11 -1.19
N PHE A 33 2.17 -11.79 -1.70
CA PHE A 33 0.96 -12.59 -1.49
C PHE A 33 0.77 -13.73 -2.50
N VAL A 34 1.57 -13.78 -3.58
CA VAL A 34 1.50 -14.86 -4.60
C VAL A 34 2.69 -15.83 -4.50
N LEU A 35 3.87 -15.35 -4.13
CA LEU A 35 5.05 -16.20 -3.98
C LEU A 35 4.88 -17.23 -2.84
N GLU A 36 5.31 -18.48 -3.11
CA GLU A 36 5.38 -19.62 -2.19
C GLU A 36 4.10 -19.91 -1.36
N ASN A 37 3.97 -19.23 -0.21
CA ASN A 37 2.90 -19.39 0.76
C ASN A 37 2.09 -18.10 0.99
N GLY A 38 2.39 -17.03 0.26
CA GLY A 38 1.72 -15.73 0.34
C GLY A 38 1.92 -15.00 1.67
N ASN A 39 2.92 -15.41 2.46
CA ASN A 39 3.05 -15.09 3.88
C ASN A 39 4.26 -14.21 4.22
N GLN A 40 4.91 -13.59 3.23
CA GLN A 40 5.88 -12.54 3.49
C GLN A 40 5.16 -11.20 3.75
N PRO A 41 5.68 -10.31 4.61
CA PRO A 41 5.13 -8.97 4.78
C PRO A 41 5.21 -8.13 3.51
N GLU A 42 4.26 -7.23 3.32
CA GLU A 42 4.12 -6.39 2.13
C GLU A 42 3.76 -4.94 2.53
N TYR A 43 4.28 -3.93 1.82
CA TYR A 43 4.21 -2.53 2.27
C TYR A 43 3.14 -1.67 1.57
N PHE A 44 2.08 -1.34 2.31
CA PHE A 44 0.91 -0.65 1.78
C PHE A 44 0.88 0.86 2.05
N HIS A 45 1.79 1.39 2.87
CA HIS A 45 1.96 2.83 3.16
C HIS A 45 0.73 3.42 3.89
N SER A 46 0.77 3.70 5.20
CA SER A 46 1.93 3.72 6.11
C SER A 46 2.28 2.38 6.77
N TYR A 47 1.43 1.35 6.66
CA TYR A 47 1.57 0.06 7.37
C TYR A 47 2.17 -1.07 6.52
N LEU A 48 2.68 -2.10 7.21
CA LEU A 48 3.00 -3.42 6.64
C LEU A 48 1.85 -4.41 6.90
N VAL A 49 1.64 -5.34 5.97
CA VAL A 49 0.66 -6.42 6.09
C VAL A 49 1.30 -7.77 5.77
N GLN A 50 1.08 -8.77 6.63
CA GLN A 50 1.43 -10.17 6.38
C GLN A 50 0.13 -10.98 6.26
N SER A 51 -0.03 -11.70 5.14
CA SER A 51 -1.11 -12.68 5.01
C SER A 51 -0.70 -14.01 5.66
N SER A 52 -1.68 -14.79 6.09
CA SER A 52 -1.49 -16.18 6.52
C SER A 52 -2.76 -16.98 6.24
N ARG A 53 -2.76 -18.29 6.52
CA ARG A 53 -3.84 -19.21 6.13
C ARG A 53 -5.24 -18.72 6.57
N SER A 54 -5.43 -18.46 7.87
CA SER A 54 -6.74 -18.07 8.43
C SER A 54 -6.77 -16.72 9.14
N GLN A 55 -5.76 -15.87 8.97
CA GLN A 55 -5.73 -14.50 9.52
C GLN A 55 -4.85 -13.55 8.70
N LEU A 56 -5.11 -12.25 8.81
CA LEU A 56 -4.27 -11.19 8.28
C LEU A 56 -3.64 -10.41 9.44
N THR A 57 -2.32 -10.28 9.45
CA THR A 57 -1.59 -9.55 10.51
C THR A 57 -1.07 -8.23 9.95
N GLN A 58 -1.31 -7.13 10.66
CA GLN A 58 -0.85 -5.79 10.30
C GLN A 58 0.09 -5.22 11.38
N CYS A 59 0.99 -4.34 10.96
CA CYS A 59 1.74 -3.50 11.89
C CYS A 59 2.02 -2.11 11.32
N TYR A 60 2.06 -1.11 12.20
CA TYR A 60 2.69 0.17 11.90
C TYR A 60 4.19 0.02 12.20
N PRO A 61 5.07 0.00 11.18
CA PRO A 61 6.48 -0.30 11.39
C PRO A 61 7.20 0.83 12.12
N SER A 62 8.09 0.47 13.03
CA SER A 62 9.08 1.42 13.56
C SER A 62 10.24 1.52 12.59
N LEU A 63 10.62 2.74 12.20
CA LEU A 63 11.89 3.01 11.53
C LEU A 63 13.03 2.74 12.53
N SER A 64 13.97 1.85 12.19
CA SER A 64 15.11 1.50 13.04
C SER A 64 16.39 2.13 12.49
N PRO A 65 16.82 3.32 12.98
CA PRO A 65 18.13 3.85 12.67
C PRO A 65 19.19 3.07 13.46
N PHE A 66 20.09 2.38 12.76
CA PHE A 66 21.38 2.04 13.36
C PHE A 66 22.22 3.32 13.46
N THR A 67 22.86 3.55 14.60
CA THR A 67 23.60 4.78 14.92
C THR A 67 24.92 4.95 14.16
N THR A 68 25.16 4.17 13.09
CA THR A 68 26.47 4.03 12.43
C THR A 68 26.44 3.65 10.95
N VAL A 69 25.29 3.57 10.25
CA VAL A 69 25.25 3.08 8.85
C VAL A 69 24.26 3.79 7.91
N VAL A 70 24.53 3.64 6.61
CA VAL A 70 23.96 4.36 5.44
C VAL A 70 22.54 3.90 5.03
N PHE A 71 21.90 3.00 5.80
CA PHE A 71 20.64 2.35 5.39
C PHE A 71 19.58 2.34 6.49
N PHE A 72 18.31 2.42 6.08
CA PHE A 72 17.13 2.25 6.92
C PHE A 72 16.32 1.04 6.45
N TYR A 73 15.62 0.38 7.36
CA TYR A 73 14.79 -0.80 7.07
C TYR A 73 13.51 -0.78 7.93
N LEU A 74 12.46 -1.43 7.43
CA LEU A 74 11.18 -1.57 8.11
C LEU A 74 11.10 -2.93 8.81
N ILE A 75 10.85 -2.93 10.12
CA ILE A 75 10.68 -4.17 10.90
C ILE A 75 9.19 -4.54 10.94
N PHE A 76 8.85 -5.76 10.51
CA PHE A 76 7.53 -6.33 10.74
C PHE A 76 7.42 -6.86 12.18
N ALA A 77 6.59 -6.22 13.00
CA ALA A 77 6.32 -6.63 14.38
C ALA A 77 4.81 -6.62 14.61
N ALA A 78 4.21 -7.82 14.69
CA ALA A 78 2.75 -8.04 14.67
C ALA A 78 1.98 -7.25 15.75
N ASP A 79 1.36 -6.13 15.36
CA ASP A 79 0.56 -5.30 16.27
C ASP A 79 -0.85 -5.85 16.45
N ILE A 80 -1.52 -6.18 15.34
CA ILE A 80 -2.92 -6.64 15.32
C ILE A 80 -3.07 -7.76 14.27
N ALA A 81 -3.71 -8.86 14.65
CA ALA A 81 -4.19 -9.89 13.74
C ALA A 81 -5.71 -9.86 13.62
N ILE A 82 -6.20 -9.94 12.39
CA ILE A 82 -7.62 -9.93 12.01
C ILE A 82 -7.98 -11.31 11.50
N SER A 83 -8.97 -11.94 12.13
CA SER A 83 -9.45 -13.28 11.78
C SER A 83 -10.96 -13.38 12.00
N THR A 84 -11.53 -14.57 11.80
CA THR A 84 -12.91 -14.88 12.18
C THR A 84 -12.96 -16.03 13.17
N ILE A 85 -14.12 -16.19 13.79
CA ILE A 85 -14.36 -17.15 14.87
C ILE A 85 -15.24 -18.26 14.32
N ASN A 86 -14.88 -19.50 14.61
CA ASN A 86 -15.40 -20.72 13.96
C ASN A 86 -14.97 -20.82 12.48
N ASN A 87 -13.66 -20.64 12.22
CA ASN A 87 -13.07 -20.89 10.89
C ASN A 87 -13.18 -22.38 10.54
N ALA A 88 -13.97 -22.72 9.52
CA ALA A 88 -14.24 -24.11 9.14
C ALA A 88 -13.00 -24.86 8.61
N ASN A 89 -11.97 -24.13 8.17
CA ASN A 89 -10.67 -24.69 7.80
C ASN A 89 -9.56 -23.67 8.10
N LEU A 90 -8.71 -24.00 9.08
CA LEU A 90 -7.56 -23.17 9.50
C LEU A 90 -6.39 -23.21 8.50
N ASN A 91 -6.37 -24.19 7.59
CA ASN A 91 -5.27 -24.44 6.65
C ASN A 91 -5.56 -23.99 5.21
N ALA A 92 -6.74 -23.46 4.90
CA ALA A 92 -7.01 -22.83 3.61
C ALA A 92 -6.01 -21.67 3.37
N LYS A 93 -5.54 -21.47 2.14
CA LYS A 93 -4.76 -20.26 1.80
C LYS A 93 -5.71 -19.09 1.45
N PRO A 94 -5.35 -17.84 1.74
CA PRO A 94 -6.02 -16.68 1.15
C PRO A 94 -5.79 -16.66 -0.37
N VAL A 95 -6.74 -16.07 -1.10
CA VAL A 95 -6.72 -15.97 -2.56
C VAL A 95 -6.88 -14.51 -2.98
N ILE A 96 -6.08 -14.05 -3.95
CA ILE A 96 -6.31 -12.74 -4.57
C ILE A 96 -7.57 -12.82 -5.43
N SER A 97 -8.63 -12.12 -5.04
CA SER A 97 -9.93 -12.15 -5.73
C SER A 97 -10.13 -11.02 -6.73
N LYS A 98 -9.45 -9.89 -6.55
CA LYS A 98 -9.35 -8.73 -7.46
C LYS A 98 -8.06 -7.96 -7.15
N TYR A 99 -7.56 -7.19 -8.11
CA TYR A 99 -6.44 -6.26 -7.94
C TYR A 99 -6.48 -5.18 -9.03
N ASN A 100 -5.61 -4.18 -8.92
CA ASN A 100 -5.10 -3.32 -9.98
C ASN A 100 -3.86 -2.55 -9.49
N ASP A 101 -3.46 -1.51 -10.21
CA ASP A 101 -2.35 -0.59 -9.95
C ASP A 101 -2.24 -0.08 -8.49
N LEU A 102 -3.36 0.06 -7.76
CA LEU A 102 -3.37 0.62 -6.39
C LEU A 102 -4.10 -0.24 -5.35
N ASN A 103 -4.71 -1.38 -5.71
CA ASN A 103 -5.37 -2.28 -4.76
C ASN A 103 -5.07 -3.76 -4.98
N VAL A 104 -5.15 -4.53 -3.89
CA VAL A 104 -5.35 -5.98 -3.91
C VAL A 104 -6.47 -6.36 -2.94
N THR A 105 -7.34 -7.27 -3.37
CA THR A 105 -8.49 -7.74 -2.58
C THR A 105 -8.30 -9.20 -2.21
N LEU A 106 -7.78 -9.45 -1.01
CA LEU A 106 -7.60 -10.79 -0.46
C LEU A 106 -8.95 -11.38 -0.01
N ASP A 107 -9.11 -12.67 -0.28
CA ASP A 107 -10.31 -13.43 0.07
C ASP A 107 -9.92 -14.67 0.87
N PHE A 108 -10.52 -14.84 2.05
CA PHE A 108 -10.29 -15.98 2.93
C PHE A 108 -11.54 -16.88 2.86
N PRO A 109 -11.57 -17.89 1.97
CA PRO A 109 -12.80 -18.61 1.63
C PRO A 109 -13.39 -19.40 2.80
N SER A 110 -12.55 -19.98 3.67
CA SER A 110 -12.94 -20.69 4.90
C SER A 110 -13.53 -19.78 5.99
N ASN A 111 -13.21 -18.49 5.92
CA ASN A 111 -13.48 -17.49 6.96
C ASN A 111 -14.66 -16.58 6.61
N ASN A 112 -15.16 -16.62 5.37
CA ASN A 112 -16.12 -15.65 4.82
C ASN A 112 -15.64 -14.19 4.90
N LEU A 113 -14.32 -13.98 5.01
CA LEU A 113 -13.68 -12.68 5.23
C LEU A 113 -13.02 -12.19 3.94
N LYS A 114 -13.38 -10.99 3.49
CA LYS A 114 -12.73 -10.27 2.40
C LYS A 114 -11.99 -9.06 2.96
N ILE A 115 -10.79 -8.79 2.46
CA ILE A 115 -9.96 -7.66 2.89
C ILE A 115 -9.53 -6.87 1.66
N TYR A 116 -9.75 -5.55 1.70
CA TYR A 116 -9.29 -4.61 0.69
C TYR A 116 -8.02 -3.94 1.22
N LEU A 117 -6.90 -4.13 0.53
CA LEU A 117 -5.62 -3.53 0.83
C LEU A 117 -5.26 -2.57 -0.30
N ILE A 118 -5.02 -1.32 0.05
CA ILE A 118 -4.97 -0.20 -0.89
C ILE A 118 -3.75 0.67 -0.58
N ARG A 119 -2.90 0.90 -1.58
CA ARG A 119 -1.65 1.67 -1.37
C ARG A 119 -1.99 3.12 -1.03
N GLY A 120 -1.45 3.61 0.08
CA GLY A 120 -1.75 4.94 0.61
C GLY A 120 -3.07 5.01 1.41
N SER A 121 -3.88 3.96 1.50
CA SER A 121 -5.02 3.99 2.43
C SER A 121 -4.48 3.94 3.87
N PRO A 122 -4.85 4.88 4.77
CA PRO A 122 -4.51 4.76 6.19
C PRO A 122 -5.28 3.63 6.89
N PHE A 123 -6.26 3.01 6.22
CA PHE A 123 -7.13 1.96 6.75
C PHE A 123 -6.94 0.63 6.01
N VAL A 124 -6.85 -0.47 6.77
CA VAL A 124 -7.12 -1.82 6.29
C VAL A 124 -8.62 -2.07 6.41
N THR A 125 -9.30 -2.31 5.30
CA THR A 125 -10.76 -2.54 5.30
C THR A 125 -11.08 -4.02 5.22
N CYS A 126 -11.84 -4.55 6.18
CA CYS A 126 -12.38 -5.90 6.14
C CYS A 126 -13.90 -5.91 5.94
N LYS A 127 -14.42 -6.94 5.26
CA LYS A 127 -15.84 -7.13 4.95
C LYS A 127 -16.22 -8.60 5.11
N ILE A 128 -17.19 -8.86 5.98
CA ILE A 128 -17.68 -10.21 6.27
C ILE A 128 -18.83 -10.53 5.30
N ARG A 129 -18.81 -11.72 4.66
CA ARG A 129 -19.79 -12.15 3.66
C ARG A 129 -21.06 -12.80 4.23
N ARG A 130 -20.98 -13.31 5.47
CA ARG A 130 -22.03 -14.03 6.18
C ARG A 130 -22.04 -13.58 7.64
N LYS A 131 -23.05 -13.99 8.41
CA LYS A 131 -23.15 -13.68 9.85
C LYS A 131 -22.15 -14.50 10.68
N VAL A 132 -20.87 -14.15 10.56
CA VAL A 132 -19.72 -14.73 11.26
C VAL A 132 -19.08 -13.64 12.11
N SER A 133 -18.65 -13.97 13.32
CA SER A 133 -17.97 -13.02 14.21
C SER A 133 -16.51 -12.83 13.80
N LEU A 134 -16.08 -11.57 13.71
CA LEU A 134 -14.68 -11.18 13.56
C LEU A 134 -13.96 -11.32 14.91
N SER A 135 -12.70 -11.75 14.87
CA SER A 135 -11.74 -11.68 15.97
C SER A 135 -10.65 -10.68 15.60
N ILE A 136 -10.32 -9.81 16.56
CA ILE A 136 -9.16 -8.93 16.52
C ILE A 136 -8.30 -9.31 17.72
N SER A 137 -7.15 -9.92 17.46
CA SER A 137 -6.21 -10.39 18.46
C SER A 137 -4.88 -9.62 18.36
N THR A 138 -4.11 -9.62 19.44
CA THR A 138 -2.80 -8.97 19.51
C THR A 138 -1.96 -9.66 20.58
N ASN A 139 -0.63 -9.59 20.41
CA ASN A 139 0.33 -10.07 21.40
C ASN A 139 0.58 -9.03 22.52
N HIS A 140 -0.03 -7.84 22.41
CA HIS A 140 0.13 -6.72 23.33
C HIS A 140 -1.05 -6.60 24.32
N THR A 141 -0.81 -6.08 25.52
CA THR A 141 -1.89 -5.78 26.47
C THR A 141 -2.80 -4.70 25.88
N ILE A 142 -4.11 -4.97 25.84
CA ILE A 142 -5.13 -4.07 25.28
C ILE A 142 -5.68 -3.15 26.37
N ARG A 143 -5.81 -1.86 26.06
CA ARG A 143 -6.71 -0.93 26.77
C ARG A 143 -7.66 -0.27 25.78
N VAL A 144 -8.95 -0.64 25.85
CA VAL A 144 -10.04 0.08 25.16
C VAL A 144 -10.65 1.06 26.16
N PRO A 145 -10.58 2.39 25.95
CA PRO A 145 -11.04 3.39 26.92
C PRO A 145 -12.46 3.89 26.66
N ASN A 146 -13.13 3.44 25.58
CA ASN A 146 -14.42 3.96 25.15
C ASN A 146 -15.44 2.85 24.86
N THR A 147 -16.72 3.14 25.12
CA THR A 147 -17.89 2.25 25.03
C THR A 147 -18.83 2.58 23.86
N ASP A 148 -18.38 3.44 22.95
CA ASP A 148 -18.98 3.69 21.64
C ASP A 148 -19.21 2.35 20.89
N LEU A 149 -20.18 2.32 19.98
CA LEU A 149 -20.50 1.15 19.20
C LEU A 149 -19.86 1.19 17.79
N THR A 150 -19.52 2.37 17.29
CA THR A 150 -19.06 2.61 15.90
C THR A 150 -17.55 2.84 15.77
N LYS A 151 -16.90 3.36 16.82
CA LYS A 151 -15.47 3.69 16.83
C LYS A 151 -14.81 3.22 18.12
N TYR A 152 -13.69 2.52 18.03
CA TYR A 152 -12.93 2.05 19.19
C TYR A 152 -11.49 2.53 19.14
N THR A 153 -11.00 3.01 20.28
CA THR A 153 -9.59 3.42 20.44
C THR A 153 -8.81 2.31 21.12
N ILE A 154 -8.12 1.48 20.36
CA ILE A 154 -7.34 0.35 20.88
C ILE A 154 -5.94 0.86 21.21
N LYS A 155 -5.65 1.10 22.50
CA LYS A 155 -4.30 1.43 22.97
C LYS A 155 -3.56 0.15 23.33
N LEU A 156 -2.38 -0.04 22.75
CA LEU A 156 -1.49 -1.18 23.01
C LEU A 156 -0.36 -0.78 23.96
N ASN A 157 0.21 -1.76 24.66
CA ASN A 157 1.34 -1.52 25.58
C ASN A 157 2.65 -1.08 24.88
N ASN A 158 2.75 -1.19 23.55
CA ASN A 158 3.88 -0.72 22.74
C ASN A 158 3.75 0.76 22.31
N SER A 159 2.98 1.56 23.07
CA SER A 159 2.63 2.97 22.82
C SER A 159 1.83 3.27 21.55
N LYS A 160 1.57 2.28 20.67
CA LYS A 160 0.74 2.48 19.48
C LYS A 160 -0.74 2.56 19.85
N THR A 161 -1.46 3.47 19.18
CA THR A 161 -2.92 3.62 19.30
C THR A 161 -3.56 3.36 17.94
N TRP A 162 -4.46 2.39 17.89
CA TRP A 162 -5.22 2.03 16.69
C TRP A 162 -6.67 2.52 16.79
N LEU A 163 -7.24 2.92 15.66
CA LEU A 163 -8.67 3.23 15.55
C LEU A 163 -9.36 2.13 14.76
N LEU A 164 -10.25 1.39 15.42
CA LEU A 164 -11.13 0.42 14.78
C LEU A 164 -12.48 1.10 14.53
N TYR A 165 -12.90 1.14 13.27
CA TYR A 165 -14.24 1.57 12.88
C TYR A 165 -15.11 0.35 12.55
N ALA A 166 -16.32 0.34 13.08
CA ALA A 166 -17.29 -0.74 12.95
C ALA A 166 -18.47 -0.30 12.07
N SER A 167 -18.77 -1.08 11.03
CA SER A 167 -19.88 -0.85 10.12
C SER A 167 -20.53 -2.16 9.70
N PRO A 168 -21.74 -2.47 10.20
CA PRO A 168 -22.78 -1.57 11.64
C PRO A 168 -22.08 -1.38 12.99
N PRO A 169 -22.80 -0.85 14.00
CA PRO A 169 -22.27 -0.62 15.33
C PRO A 169 -22.13 -1.96 16.08
N ALA A 170 -20.97 -2.18 16.67
CA ALA A 170 -20.63 -3.38 17.42
C ALA A 170 -20.93 -3.21 18.91
N LYS A 171 -20.76 -4.30 19.65
CA LYS A 171 -20.26 -4.22 21.02
C LYS A 171 -18.99 -5.06 21.06
N LEU A 172 -17.84 -4.47 21.35
CA LEU A 172 -16.65 -5.26 21.68
C LEU A 172 -16.88 -5.96 23.03
N THR A 173 -16.75 -7.28 23.06
CA THR A 173 -16.52 -8.02 24.30
C THR A 173 -15.02 -8.18 24.51
N LEU A 174 -14.49 -7.61 25.60
CA LEU A 174 -13.10 -7.81 26.04
C LEU A 174 -12.95 -9.15 26.80
N ASP A 175 -13.61 -10.18 26.30
CA ASP A 175 -13.56 -11.55 26.78
C ASP A 175 -13.70 -12.47 25.57
N LYS A 176 -12.73 -13.38 25.41
CA LYS A 176 -12.57 -14.37 24.33
C LYS A 176 -13.50 -14.19 23.11
N ASN A 177 -13.08 -13.32 22.19
CA ASN A 177 -13.45 -13.35 20.78
C ASN A 177 -14.97 -13.23 20.46
N SER A 178 -15.46 -12.00 20.23
CA SER A 178 -16.37 -11.74 19.07
C SER A 178 -16.63 -10.25 18.80
N ILE A 179 -16.74 -9.91 17.51
CA ILE A 179 -17.19 -8.62 16.99
C ILE A 179 -18.09 -8.90 15.79
N SER A 180 -19.34 -8.40 15.79
CA SER A 180 -20.28 -8.59 14.67
C SER A 180 -21.19 -7.36 14.53
N SER A 181 -21.13 -6.64 13.42
CA SER A 181 -21.63 -5.25 13.38
C SER A 181 -21.70 -4.64 11.96
N SER A 182 -22.79 -3.82 11.68
CA SER A 182 -23.95 -2.06 9.71
C SER A 182 -24.43 -0.51 9.86
N THR A 183 -23.56 0.47 9.56
CA THR A 183 -23.76 1.95 9.68
C THR A 183 -22.59 2.64 9.02
N ASP A 184 -22.84 3.69 8.24
CA ASP A 184 -21.95 4.08 7.16
C ASP A 184 -20.63 4.76 7.60
N SER A 185 -19.52 4.10 7.26
CA SER A 185 -18.22 4.74 7.07
C SER A 185 -17.84 4.66 5.59
N SER A 186 -17.22 5.72 5.07
CA SER A 186 -16.63 5.71 3.73
C SER A 186 -15.29 4.97 3.75
N TYR A 187 -15.15 3.95 2.90
CA TYR A 187 -13.90 3.22 2.73
C TYR A 187 -13.54 3.03 1.25
N PRO A 188 -12.25 3.04 0.91
CA PRO A 188 -11.81 2.77 -0.45
C PRO A 188 -11.96 1.27 -0.76
N VAL A 189 -12.43 0.96 -1.97
CA VAL A 189 -12.63 -0.41 -2.46
C VAL A 189 -11.69 -0.72 -3.64
N SER A 190 -11.28 0.31 -4.37
CA SER A 190 -10.32 0.25 -5.47
C SER A 190 -9.82 1.66 -5.80
N GLY A 191 -8.63 1.80 -6.39
CA GLY A 191 -8.14 3.06 -6.96
C GLY A 191 -7.47 2.81 -8.30
N LYS A 192 -7.51 3.79 -9.21
CA LYS A 192 -6.81 3.73 -10.50
C LYS A 192 -5.86 4.93 -10.64
N ALA A 193 -4.73 4.71 -11.29
CA ALA A 193 -3.90 5.78 -11.84
C ALA A 193 -4.12 5.86 -13.36
N LEU A 194 -4.35 7.06 -13.90
CA LEU A 194 -4.61 7.28 -15.33
C LEU A 194 -3.67 8.36 -15.89
N PHE A 195 -2.94 8.02 -16.95
CA PHE A 195 -2.08 8.96 -17.69
C PHE A 195 -2.91 9.67 -18.77
N ASN A 196 -3.81 10.56 -18.34
CA ASN A 196 -4.77 11.24 -19.21
C ASN A 196 -4.16 12.42 -19.99
N GLU A 197 -2.99 12.91 -19.58
CA GLU A 197 -2.29 14.04 -20.21
C GLU A 197 -0.76 13.89 -20.05
N PRO A 198 0.06 14.52 -20.92
CA PRO A 198 1.52 14.52 -20.77
C PRO A 198 1.94 15.09 -19.41
N PHE A 199 2.83 14.38 -18.71
CA PHE A 199 3.35 14.76 -17.39
C PHE A 199 2.27 14.90 -16.29
N GLY A 200 1.07 14.35 -16.51
CA GLY A 200 -0.03 14.30 -15.55
C GLY A 200 -0.46 12.88 -15.19
N ILE A 201 -0.85 12.67 -13.92
CA ILE A 201 -1.42 11.41 -13.42
C ILE A 201 -2.69 11.71 -12.61
N ASP A 202 -3.81 11.18 -13.10
CA ASP A 202 -5.12 11.19 -12.46
C ASP A 202 -5.26 10.01 -11.48
N TYR A 203 -5.44 10.28 -10.19
CA TYR A 203 -5.73 9.27 -9.17
C TYR A 203 -7.22 9.28 -8.84
N ARG A 204 -7.92 8.19 -9.15
CA ARG A 204 -9.39 8.06 -8.98
C ARG A 204 -9.73 6.88 -8.09
N TRP A 205 -10.42 7.15 -6.97
CA TRP A 205 -10.79 6.16 -5.97
C TRP A 205 -12.28 5.79 -6.05
N LYS A 206 -12.59 4.50 -5.98
CA LYS A 206 -13.95 3.98 -5.82
C LYS A 206 -14.20 3.67 -4.35
N LYS A 207 -15.02 4.49 -3.68
CA LYS A 207 -15.46 4.28 -2.30
C LYS A 207 -16.74 3.43 -2.20
N GLN A 208 -17.01 2.90 -1.01
CA GLN A 208 -18.32 2.44 -0.56
C GLN A 208 -18.62 3.10 0.81
N GLY A 209 -19.88 3.50 1.03
CA GLY A 209 -20.29 4.35 2.17
C GLY A 209 -20.66 5.76 1.71
N SER A 210 -21.24 6.56 2.61
CA SER A 210 -21.84 7.88 2.31
C SER A 210 -20.94 9.09 2.59
N GLY A 211 -19.84 8.93 3.32
CA GLY A 211 -18.96 10.03 3.71
C GLY A 211 -17.84 10.38 2.73
N ASP A 212 -17.01 11.34 3.14
CA ASP A 212 -15.76 11.67 2.44
C ASP A 212 -14.73 10.55 2.55
N LEU A 213 -13.84 10.45 1.56
CA LEU A 213 -12.77 9.46 1.54
C LEU A 213 -11.47 10.10 2.03
N GLN A 214 -10.72 9.40 2.88
CA GLN A 214 -9.45 9.86 3.42
C GLN A 214 -8.32 8.93 2.94
N ILE A 215 -7.32 9.47 2.24
CA ILE A 215 -6.16 8.72 1.71
C ILE A 215 -4.87 9.48 2.05
N LEU A 216 -3.78 8.75 2.28
CA LEU A 216 -2.44 9.29 2.46
C LEU A 216 -1.75 9.52 1.11
N ALA A 217 -1.17 10.71 0.95
CA ALA A 217 -0.32 11.07 -0.19
C ALA A 217 1.10 11.40 0.28
N HIS A 218 2.09 11.13 -0.58
CA HIS A 218 3.50 11.40 -0.33
C HIS A 218 3.78 12.91 -0.19
N ALA A 219 4.86 13.31 0.49
CA ALA A 219 5.34 14.71 0.55
C ALA A 219 5.51 15.45 -0.80
N LEU A 220 5.49 14.76 -1.95
CA LEU A 220 5.45 15.35 -3.29
C LEU A 220 4.09 16.00 -3.65
N TYR A 221 3.00 15.57 -3.03
CA TYR A 221 1.63 16.06 -3.28
C TYR A 221 1.28 17.32 -2.46
N ARG A 222 2.29 18.09 -2.04
CA ARG A 222 2.22 19.15 -1.00
C ARG A 222 1.20 20.28 -1.25
N ARG A 223 0.68 20.43 -2.47
CA ARG A 223 -0.23 21.53 -2.87
C ARG A 223 -1.70 21.37 -2.43
N LEU A 224 -2.11 20.24 -1.84
CA LEU A 224 -3.51 19.92 -1.50
C LEU A 224 -3.69 19.36 -0.06
N VAL A 225 -2.87 19.82 0.88
CA VAL A 225 -2.70 19.19 2.21
C VAL A 225 -3.56 19.84 3.30
N LEU A 226 -4.13 19.01 4.18
CA LEU A 226 -4.58 19.41 5.52
C LEU A 226 -3.44 19.14 6.52
N ASP A 227 -2.76 20.19 6.99
CA ASP A 227 -1.50 20.09 7.76
C ASP A 227 -1.58 19.30 9.08
N ASN A 228 -2.78 19.10 9.61
CA ASN A 228 -3.02 18.58 10.96
C ASN A 228 -2.86 17.05 11.13
N LEU A 229 -2.75 16.28 10.04
CA LEU A 229 -2.65 14.81 10.10
C LEU A 229 -1.52 14.28 9.20
N LYS A 230 -0.41 13.90 9.83
CA LYS A 230 0.77 13.32 9.20
C LYS A 230 1.05 11.90 9.67
N TYR A 231 1.65 11.09 8.81
CA TYR A 231 2.14 9.74 9.10
C TYR A 231 3.60 9.63 8.64
N ASN A 232 4.46 8.99 9.43
CA ASN A 232 5.86 8.81 9.07
C ASN A 232 6.05 7.48 8.32
N SER A 233 6.62 7.54 7.13
CA SER A 233 6.97 6.40 6.28
C SER A 233 8.48 6.34 6.03
N VAL A 234 8.96 5.24 5.45
CA VAL A 234 10.28 5.18 4.82
C VAL A 234 10.38 6.17 3.63
N ASP A 235 9.25 6.47 2.98
CA ASP A 235 9.09 7.48 1.93
C ASP A 235 9.06 8.94 2.48
N GLY A 236 9.21 9.12 3.80
CA GLY A 236 9.14 10.42 4.49
C GLY A 236 7.74 10.72 5.06
N GLU A 237 7.40 12.01 5.17
CA GLU A 237 6.07 12.43 5.64
C GLU A 237 4.99 12.11 4.60
N LEU A 238 3.95 11.37 5.02
CA LEU A 238 2.71 11.19 4.30
C LEU A 238 1.63 12.08 4.91
N PHE A 239 0.82 12.72 4.07
CA PHE A 239 -0.19 13.70 4.43
C PHE A 239 -1.59 13.20 4.10
N LEU A 240 -2.58 13.49 4.95
CA LEU A 240 -3.96 13.09 4.70
C LEU A 240 -4.64 14.05 3.72
N ILE A 241 -5.17 13.51 2.63
CA ILE A 241 -6.05 14.20 1.68
C ILE A 241 -7.47 13.66 1.84
N ILE A 242 -8.46 14.57 1.87
CA ILE A 242 -9.88 14.23 1.98
C ILE A 242 -10.57 14.43 0.62
N CYS A 243 -10.47 13.42 -0.24
CA CYS A 243 -11.20 13.33 -1.51
C CYS A 243 -11.15 11.91 -2.09
N ASP A 244 -11.96 11.65 -3.12
CA ASP A 244 -11.90 10.43 -3.97
C ASP A 244 -11.29 10.67 -5.36
N TYR A 245 -10.77 11.88 -5.62
CA TYR A 245 -10.02 12.23 -6.82
C TYR A 245 -8.96 13.31 -6.58
N TRP A 246 -7.75 13.09 -7.10
CA TRP A 246 -6.76 14.16 -7.29
C TRP A 246 -5.95 13.94 -8.57
N ALA A 247 -5.45 15.04 -9.15
CA ALA A 247 -4.50 15.00 -10.26
C ALA A 247 -3.14 15.53 -9.79
N MET A 248 -2.06 14.85 -10.18
CA MET A 248 -0.69 15.35 -10.04
C MET A 248 -0.18 15.74 -11.42
N LYS A 249 0.29 16.98 -11.57
CA LYS A 249 1.03 17.42 -12.76
C LYS A 249 2.46 17.78 -12.37
N THR A 250 3.42 17.32 -13.15
CA THR A 250 4.82 17.76 -13.06
C THR A 250 5.15 18.65 -14.25
N GLU A 251 5.95 19.69 -14.04
CA GLU A 251 6.47 20.49 -15.15
C GLU A 251 7.49 19.65 -15.95
N PRO A 252 7.44 19.67 -17.29
CA PRO A 252 8.35 18.89 -18.12
C PRO A 252 9.77 19.45 -18.02
N VAL A 253 10.72 18.61 -17.59
CA VAL A 253 12.15 18.94 -17.73
C VAL A 253 12.53 18.75 -19.21
N PRO A 254 12.93 19.80 -19.93
CA PRO A 254 13.31 19.67 -21.35
C PRO A 254 14.60 18.86 -21.46
N VAL A 255 14.55 17.73 -22.15
CA VAL A 255 15.73 16.90 -22.42
C VAL A 255 16.43 17.44 -23.67
N ALA A 256 17.64 17.97 -23.49
CA ALA A 256 18.53 18.42 -24.54
C ALA A 256 19.88 17.67 -24.45
N TRP A 257 20.69 17.73 -25.51
CA TRP A 257 22.01 17.06 -25.57
C TRP A 257 23.15 17.97 -25.07
N ASP A 258 22.86 19.24 -24.94
CA ASP A 258 23.71 20.31 -24.43
C ASP A 258 23.43 20.59 -22.94
N SER A 259 24.46 21.08 -22.25
CA SER A 259 24.31 21.62 -20.89
C SER A 259 23.42 22.85 -20.93
N ILE A 260 22.50 22.97 -19.96
CA ILE A 260 21.60 24.14 -19.82
C ILE A 260 22.41 25.44 -19.64
N GLU A 261 23.57 25.35 -18.97
CA GLU A 261 24.54 26.45 -18.77
C GLU A 261 25.60 26.52 -19.89
N GLY A 262 25.49 25.68 -20.92
CA GLY A 262 26.45 25.55 -22.01
C GLY A 262 27.85 25.12 -21.55
N ILE A 263 28.88 25.63 -22.24
CA ILE A 263 30.28 25.59 -21.83
C ILE A 263 30.67 27.01 -21.38
N ASN A 264 31.24 27.15 -20.18
CA ASN A 264 31.77 28.43 -19.74
C ASN A 264 32.95 28.84 -20.65
N LYS A 265 32.77 29.95 -21.37
CA LYS A 265 33.74 30.50 -22.35
C LYS A 265 35.14 30.78 -21.78
N GLN A 266 35.27 30.86 -20.45
CA GLN A 266 36.56 31.02 -19.79
C GLN A 266 37.48 29.78 -19.87
N TYR A 267 36.93 28.63 -20.29
CA TYR A 267 37.66 27.37 -20.56
C TYR A 267 37.62 26.95 -22.05
N ASP A 268 37.25 27.86 -22.94
CA ASP A 268 37.04 27.57 -24.37
C ASP A 268 38.38 27.51 -25.13
N ILE A 269 39.05 26.36 -25.04
CA ILE A 269 40.30 26.06 -25.75
C ILE A 269 39.98 25.88 -27.24
N THR A 270 39.85 27.00 -27.95
CA THR A 270 39.53 27.08 -29.38
C THR A 270 40.65 26.53 -30.27
N SER A 271 40.72 25.20 -30.35
CA SER A 271 41.66 24.45 -31.18
C SER A 271 40.93 23.41 -32.05
N ASN A 272 40.64 23.80 -33.29
CA ASN A 272 40.23 22.94 -34.41
C ASN A 272 39.26 21.78 -34.10
N ASN A 273 37.99 22.13 -33.86
CA ASN A 273 36.81 21.40 -34.35
C ASN A 273 36.78 19.87 -34.10
N ARG A 274 37.29 19.41 -32.95
CA ARG A 274 37.33 18.00 -32.53
C ARG A 274 36.42 17.76 -31.33
N LYS A 275 35.20 17.28 -31.58
CA LYS A 275 34.30 16.79 -30.54
C LYS A 275 34.90 15.52 -29.91
N ILE A 276 35.33 15.60 -28.66
CA ILE A 276 35.78 14.43 -27.90
C ILE A 276 34.55 13.77 -27.26
N ILE A 277 34.18 12.59 -27.76
CA ILE A 277 33.14 11.75 -27.15
C ILE A 277 33.83 10.77 -26.21
N LEU A 278 33.74 10.99 -24.90
CA LEU A 278 34.19 10.04 -23.90
C LEU A 278 33.07 9.03 -23.60
N HIS A 279 33.22 7.81 -24.11
CA HIS A 279 32.27 6.72 -23.88
C HIS A 279 32.86 5.69 -22.90
N HIS A 280 32.38 5.68 -21.65
CA HIS A 280 32.76 4.65 -20.67
C HIS A 280 32.08 3.31 -21.00
N ILE A 281 32.77 2.45 -21.75
CA ILE A 281 32.38 1.04 -21.89
C ILE A 281 32.66 0.30 -20.58
N LYS A 282 31.77 -0.60 -20.17
CA LYS A 282 31.97 -1.57 -19.09
C LYS A 282 31.65 -2.97 -19.63
#